data_AF-A0A7J5B124-F1
#
_entry.id   AF-A0A7J5B124-F1
#
_cell.length_a   1.000
_cell.length_b   1.000
_cell.length_c   1.000
_cell.angle_alpha   90.00
_cell.angle_beta   90.00
_cell.angle_gamma   90.00
#
_symmetry.space_group_name_H-M   'P 1'
#
loop_
_entity.id
_entity.type
_entity.pdbx_description
1 polymer ?
#
loop_
_entity_poly.entity_id
_entity_poly.type
_entity_poly.pdbx_seq_one_letter_code
_entity_poly.pdbx_strand_id
1 'polypeptide(L)'
;MRKTIWFAGGIAMSILYVLLVGYLTLQVIGLAAGAVLGLDNQLTAVTTPGPGLLQLGGIAAASAGVLLGLTWATRRADPANRFSLRLGFAVATTAQVVAAFAVLSQRFEVLNLDTGPAPWVEGWLTRGGTASVVHLMLIVAVGLLFTRREPTGVKPTSVKPPSIARPAKHEPAEERRP
;
A
#
# COMPACT_ATOMS: atom_id res chain seq x y z
N MET A 1 9.80 -12.39 16.77
CA MET A 1 8.42 -12.84 16.44
C MET A 1 7.56 -11.71 15.87
N ARG A 2 7.37 -10.59 16.59
CA ARG A 2 6.49 -9.49 16.16
C ARG A 2 6.80 -8.94 14.75
N LYS A 3 8.07 -8.75 14.38
CA LYS A 3 8.49 -8.30 13.03
C LYS A 3 8.09 -9.28 11.91
N THR A 4 8.26 -10.59 12.16
CA THR A 4 7.90 -11.66 11.22
C THR A 4 6.42 -11.68 10.91
N ILE A 5 5.57 -11.43 11.92
CA ILE A 5 4.12 -11.35 11.75
C ILE A 5 3.74 -10.17 10.86
N TRP A 6 4.36 -9.00 11.05
CA TRP A 6 4.12 -7.84 10.19
C TRP A 6 4.59 -8.08 8.76
N PHE A 7 5.76 -8.71 8.57
CA PHE A 7 6.23 -9.09 7.24
C PHE A 7 5.27 -10.06 6.54
N ALA A 8 4.84 -11.12 7.23
CA ALA A 8 3.85 -12.07 6.73
C ALA A 8 2.50 -11.39 6.42
N GLY A 9 2.07 -10.43 7.24
CA GLY A 9 0.89 -9.61 6.96
C GLY A 9 1.03 -8.80 5.67
N GLY A 10 2.23 -8.30 5.37
CA GLY A 10 2.52 -7.59 4.13
C GLY A 10 2.43 -8.50 2.91
N ILE A 11 2.97 -9.72 3.03
CA ILE A 11 2.86 -10.77 2.00
C ILE A 11 1.40 -11.13 1.76
N ALA A 12 0.65 -11.46 2.81
CA ALA A 12 -0.74 -11.87 2.69
C ALA A 12 -1.59 -10.75 2.05
N MET A 13 -1.40 -9.51 2.47
CA MET A 13 -2.06 -8.35 1.88
C MET A 13 -1.73 -8.17 0.39
N SER A 14 -0.47 -8.38 0.00
CA SER A 14 -0.04 -8.31 -1.40
C SER A 14 -0.69 -9.41 -2.25
N ILE A 15 -0.68 -10.66 -1.78
CA ILE A 15 -1.31 -11.78 -2.49
C ILE A 15 -2.79 -11.52 -2.71
N LEU A 16 -3.53 -11.18 -1.64
CA LEU A 16 -4.95 -10.90 -1.73
C LEU A 16 -5.24 -9.72 -2.68
N TYR A 17 -4.44 -8.66 -2.61
CA TYR A 17 -4.61 -7.48 -3.46
C TYR A 17 -4.41 -7.81 -4.94
N VAL A 18 -3.30 -8.43 -5.31
CA VAL A 18 -2.97 -8.71 -6.72
C VAL A 18 -3.98 -9.68 -7.33
N LEU A 19 -4.35 -10.75 -6.60
CA LEU A 19 -5.35 -11.71 -7.07
C LEU A 19 -6.72 -11.07 -7.23
N LEU A 20 -7.15 -10.24 -6.28
CA LEU A 20 -8.42 -9.53 -6.38
C LEU A 20 -8.45 -8.58 -7.58
N VAL A 21 -7.39 -7.78 -7.78
CA VAL A 21 -7.28 -6.89 -8.95
C VAL A 21 -7.32 -7.69 -10.24
N GLY A 22 -6.62 -8.82 -10.30
CA GLY A 22 -6.63 -9.71 -11.46
C GLY A 22 -8.01 -10.27 -11.78
N TYR A 23 -8.69 -10.80 -10.76
CA TYR A 23 -10.07 -11.28 -10.88
C TYR A 23 -11.01 -10.18 -11.39
N LEU A 24 -10.99 -9.00 -10.76
CA LEU A 24 -11.85 -7.88 -11.18
C LEU A 24 -11.52 -7.40 -12.60
N THR A 25 -10.24 -7.42 -12.99
CA THR A 25 -9.82 -7.06 -14.35
C THR A 25 -10.37 -8.04 -15.39
N LEU A 26 -10.36 -9.35 -15.10
CA LEU A 26 -10.99 -10.34 -15.97
C LEU A 26 -12.49 -10.11 -16.09
N GLN A 27 -13.17 -9.76 -15.00
CA GLN A 27 -14.60 -9.43 -15.04
C GLN A 27 -14.88 -8.17 -15.89
N VAL A 28 -14.04 -7.14 -15.83
CA VAL A 28 -14.15 -5.96 -16.72
C VAL A 28 -14.02 -6.38 -18.18
N ILE A 29 -13.03 -7.21 -18.52
CA ILE A 29 -12.83 -7.70 -19.89
C ILE A 29 -14.02 -8.53 -20.35
N GLY A 30 -14.50 -9.44 -19.49
CA GLY A 30 -15.69 -10.25 -19.76
C GLY A 30 -16.90 -9.37 -20.04
N LEU A 31 -17.23 -8.44 -19.14
CA LEU A 31 -18.39 -7.57 -19.29
C LEU A 31 -18.29 -6.66 -20.53
N ALA A 32 -17.10 -6.17 -20.86
CA ALA A 32 -16.88 -5.41 -22.08
C ALA A 32 -17.17 -6.25 -23.35
N ALA A 33 -16.94 -7.56 -23.28
CA ALA A 33 -17.27 -8.52 -24.34
C ALA A 33 -18.70 -9.09 -24.25
N GLY A 34 -19.51 -8.69 -23.27
CA GLY A 34 -20.84 -9.27 -23.02
C GLY A 34 -20.80 -10.67 -22.41
N ALA A 35 -19.69 -11.03 -21.75
CA ALA A 35 -19.48 -12.31 -21.07
C ALA A 35 -19.44 -12.13 -19.55
N VAL A 36 -20.04 -13.07 -18.83
CA VAL A 36 -19.87 -13.23 -17.38
C VAL A 36 -18.93 -14.40 -17.14
N LEU A 37 -17.82 -14.14 -16.46
CA LEU A 37 -16.82 -15.16 -16.17
C LEU A 37 -17.04 -15.74 -14.77
N GLY A 38 -16.89 -17.05 -14.61
CA GLY A 38 -16.86 -17.72 -13.31
C GLY A 38 -15.55 -17.47 -12.55
N LEU A 39 -15.45 -18.01 -11.33
CA LEU A 39 -14.19 -17.97 -10.54
C LEU A 39 -13.07 -18.79 -11.17
N ASP A 40 -13.42 -19.77 -12.00
CA ASP A 40 -12.51 -20.56 -12.81
C ASP A 40 -12.07 -19.85 -14.11
N ASN A 41 -12.56 -18.62 -14.34
CA ASN A 41 -12.39 -17.80 -15.53
C ASN A 41 -13.05 -18.37 -16.79
N GLN A 42 -14.01 -19.30 -16.64
CA GLN A 42 -14.80 -19.82 -17.75
C GLN A 42 -16.05 -18.97 -18.00
N LEU A 43 -16.55 -18.99 -19.24
CA LEU A 43 -17.81 -18.33 -19.59
C LEU A 43 -18.97 -19.05 -18.88
N THR A 44 -19.67 -18.33 -18.00
CA THR A 44 -20.82 -18.88 -17.27
C THR A 44 -22.15 -18.34 -17.78
N ALA A 45 -22.16 -17.10 -18.29
CA ALA A 45 -23.35 -16.50 -18.89
C ALA A 45 -22.96 -15.43 -19.91
N VAL A 46 -23.91 -15.10 -20.77
CA VAL A 46 -23.84 -13.97 -21.72
C VAL A 46 -24.73 -12.85 -21.20
N THR A 47 -24.26 -11.61 -21.29
CA THR A 47 -24.94 -10.41 -20.79
C THR A 47 -24.79 -9.26 -21.78
N THR A 48 -25.50 -8.16 -21.54
CA THR A 48 -25.34 -6.95 -22.36
C THR A 48 -23.97 -6.33 -22.10
N PRO A 49 -23.18 -6.05 -23.15
CA PRO A 49 -21.87 -5.44 -22.99
C PRO A 49 -21.90 -4.16 -22.16
N GLY A 50 -20.96 -4.03 -21.25
CA GLY A 50 -20.92 -2.91 -20.33
C GLY A 50 -19.51 -2.59 -19.83
N PRO A 51 -19.28 -1.35 -19.36
CA PRO A 51 -17.97 -0.86 -18.94
C PRO A 51 -17.41 -1.48 -17.65
N GLY A 52 -18.17 -2.32 -16.93
CA GLY A 52 -17.72 -2.93 -15.69
C GLY A 52 -17.44 -1.91 -14.55
N LEU A 53 -18.25 -0.86 -14.43
CA LEU A 53 -18.02 0.23 -13.45
C LEU A 53 -17.93 -0.27 -12.01
N LEU A 54 -18.71 -1.28 -11.64
CA LEU A 54 -18.67 -1.88 -10.31
C LEU A 54 -17.29 -2.50 -10.03
N GLN A 55 -16.74 -3.22 -11.00
CA GLN A 55 -15.44 -3.87 -10.92
C GLN A 55 -14.31 -2.84 -10.86
N LEU A 56 -14.40 -1.77 -11.66
CA LEU A 56 -13.48 -0.64 -11.59
C LEU A 56 -13.54 0.05 -10.21
N GLY A 57 -14.75 0.25 -9.68
CA GLY A 57 -14.97 0.73 -8.32
C GLY A 57 -14.35 -0.20 -7.27
N GLY A 58 -14.45 -1.52 -7.47
CA GLY A 58 -13.81 -2.54 -6.63
C GLY A 58 -12.28 -2.46 -6.65
N ILE A 59 -11.67 -2.27 -7.81
CA ILE A 59 -10.21 -2.09 -7.94
C ILE A 59 -9.76 -0.81 -7.22
N ALA A 60 -10.51 0.28 -7.37
CA ALA A 60 -10.24 1.54 -6.69
C ALA A 60 -10.35 1.38 -5.15
N ALA A 61 -11.42 0.74 -4.67
CA ALA A 61 -11.65 0.48 -3.25
C ALA A 61 -10.57 -0.42 -2.64
N ALA A 62 -10.18 -1.49 -3.34
CA ALA A 62 -9.10 -2.39 -2.92
C ALA A 62 -7.77 -1.64 -2.82
N SER A 63 -7.46 -0.79 -3.81
CA SER A 63 -6.24 0.02 -3.84
C SER A 63 -6.21 1.04 -2.69
N ALA A 64 -7.34 1.73 -2.46
CA ALA A 64 -7.48 2.63 -1.31
C ALA A 64 -7.32 1.89 0.03
N GLY A 65 -7.91 0.69 0.15
CA GLY A 65 -7.78 -0.16 1.34
C GLY A 65 -6.34 -0.55 1.64
N VAL A 66 -5.57 -0.98 0.62
CA VAL A 66 -4.14 -1.29 0.76
C VAL A 66 -3.35 -0.04 1.15
N LEU A 67 -3.61 1.10 0.50
CA LEU A 67 -2.93 2.35 0.83
C LEU A 67 -3.19 2.77 2.28
N LEU A 68 -4.43 2.67 2.75
CA LEU A 68 -4.81 2.93 4.14
C LEU A 68 -4.14 1.96 5.10
N GLY A 69 -4.03 0.67 4.73
CA GLY A 69 -3.30 -0.34 5.49
C GLY A 69 -1.81 0.02 5.64
N LEU A 70 -1.15 0.34 4.54
CA LEU A 70 0.28 0.67 4.50
C LEU A 70 0.62 2.01 5.18
N THR A 71 -0.33 2.94 5.25
CA THR A 71 -0.10 4.31 5.75
C THR A 71 -0.77 4.62 7.08
N TRP A 72 -2.08 4.43 7.22
CA TRP A 72 -2.88 4.89 8.35
C TRP A 72 -2.99 3.86 9.46
N ALA A 73 -3.33 2.61 9.11
CA ALA A 73 -3.47 1.52 10.08
C ALA A 73 -2.16 1.23 10.83
N THR A 74 -1.02 1.52 10.19
CA THR A 74 0.30 1.35 10.79
C THR A 74 0.81 2.58 11.54
N ARG A 75 0.09 3.71 11.60
CA ARG A 75 0.57 4.96 12.24
C ARG A 75 0.85 4.84 13.74
N ARG A 76 0.30 3.83 14.41
CA ARG A 76 0.55 3.57 15.84
C ARG A 76 1.58 2.45 16.08
N ALA A 77 1.98 1.73 15.03
CA ALA A 77 2.95 0.64 15.15
C ALA A 77 4.39 1.18 15.22
N ASP A 78 5.31 0.41 15.82
CA ASP A 78 6.73 0.75 15.85
C ASP A 78 7.30 0.91 14.43
N PRO A 79 8.24 1.85 14.17
CA PRO A 79 8.79 2.08 12.83
C PRO A 79 9.33 0.80 12.15
N ALA A 80 9.98 -0.07 12.92
CA ALA A 80 10.50 -1.36 12.44
C ALA A 80 9.39 -2.31 11.95
N ASN A 81 8.22 -2.29 12.59
CA ASN A 81 7.07 -3.11 12.20
C ASN A 81 6.43 -2.57 10.92
N ARG A 82 6.31 -1.24 10.78
CA ARG A 82 5.82 -0.61 9.53
C ARG A 82 6.72 -0.93 8.36
N PHE A 83 8.03 -0.83 8.57
CA PHE A 83 9.03 -1.19 7.58
C PHE A 83 8.89 -2.66 7.17
N SER A 84 8.76 -3.57 8.15
CA SER A 84 8.59 -5.00 7.87
C SER A 84 7.33 -5.30 7.05
N LEU A 85 6.19 -4.67 7.37
CA LEU A 85 4.95 -4.80 6.59
C LEU A 85 5.12 -4.33 5.15
N ARG A 86 5.64 -3.11 4.96
CA ARG A 86 5.85 -2.50 3.64
C ARG A 86 6.83 -3.31 2.80
N LEU A 87 7.88 -3.83 3.42
CA LEU A 87 8.88 -4.66 2.77
C LEU A 87 8.27 -5.98 2.32
N GLY A 88 7.50 -6.65 3.19
CA GLY A 88 6.79 -7.89 2.85
C GLY A 88 5.83 -7.69 1.68
N PHE A 89 5.07 -6.59 1.70
CA PHE A 89 4.18 -6.21 0.60
C PHE A 89 4.96 -5.97 -0.70
N ALA A 90 6.01 -5.15 -0.68
CA ALA A 90 6.80 -4.82 -1.87
C ALA A 90 7.48 -6.06 -2.48
N VAL A 91 8.08 -6.92 -1.64
CA VAL A 91 8.74 -8.16 -2.08
C VAL A 91 7.72 -9.12 -2.70
N ALA A 92 6.59 -9.36 -2.04
CA ALA A 92 5.56 -10.25 -2.56
C ALA A 92 4.92 -9.72 -3.85
N THR A 93 4.68 -8.42 -3.95
CA THR A 93 4.12 -7.82 -5.16
C THR A 93 5.12 -7.93 -6.32
N THR A 94 6.41 -7.66 -6.06
CA THR A 94 7.47 -7.83 -7.07
C THR A 94 7.54 -9.28 -7.55
N ALA A 95 7.53 -10.24 -6.64
CA ALA A 95 7.55 -11.66 -6.98
C ALA A 95 6.35 -12.07 -7.86
N GLN A 96 5.15 -11.57 -7.54
CA GLN A 96 3.95 -11.83 -8.34
C GLN A 96 4.00 -11.18 -9.73
N VAL A 97 4.52 -9.95 -9.85
CA VAL A 97 4.72 -9.29 -11.15
C VAL A 97 5.72 -10.08 -12.02
N VAL A 98 6.85 -10.50 -11.45
CA VAL A 98 7.84 -11.33 -12.15
C VAL A 98 7.25 -12.68 -12.56
N ALA A 99 6.50 -13.34 -11.68
CA ALA A 99 5.82 -14.59 -11.98
C ALA A 99 4.80 -14.43 -13.12
N ALA A 100 3.99 -13.37 -13.09
CA ALA A 100 3.05 -13.05 -14.16
C ALA A 100 3.77 -12.84 -15.51
N PHE A 101 4.90 -12.12 -15.50
CA PHE A 101 5.70 -11.89 -16.71
C PHE A 101 6.29 -13.20 -17.26
N ALA A 102 6.82 -14.07 -16.40
CA ALA A 102 7.36 -15.37 -16.80
C ALA A 102 6.29 -16.29 -17.41
N VAL A 103 5.08 -16.32 -16.82
CA VAL A 103 3.95 -17.07 -17.38
C VAL A 103 3.52 -16.50 -18.74
N LEU A 104 3.46 -15.17 -18.86
CA LEU A 104 3.13 -14.53 -20.14
C LEU A 104 4.17 -14.85 -21.21
N SER A 105 5.47 -14.75 -20.90
CA SER A 105 6.53 -14.99 -21.87
C SER A 105 6.50 -16.41 -22.44
N GLN A 106 6.16 -17.41 -21.62
CA GLN A 106 5.99 -18.80 -22.07
C GLN A 106 4.76 -18.98 -22.99
N ARG A 107 3.70 -18.20 -22.79
CA ARG A 107 2.48 -18.28 -23.62
C ARG A 107 2.64 -17.57 -24.97
N PHE A 108 3.51 -16.56 -25.08
CA PHE A 108 3.79 -15.91 -26.37
C PHE A 108 4.56 -16.81 -27.34
N GLU A 109 5.35 -17.78 -26.85
CA GLU A 109 6.02 -18.79 -27.71
C GLU A 109 5.02 -19.77 -28.34
N VAL A 110 3.81 -19.92 -27.78
CA VAL A 110 2.78 -20.87 -28.22
C VAL A 110 1.46 -20.11 -28.43
N LEU A 111 1.48 -19.08 -29.29
CA LEU A 111 0.32 -18.22 -29.52
C LEU A 111 -0.82 -18.99 -30.22
N ASN A 112 -1.67 -19.64 -29.42
CA ASN A 112 -2.88 -20.29 -29.88
C ASN A 112 -4.06 -19.37 -29.58
N LEU A 113 -4.51 -18.62 -30.60
CA LEU A 113 -5.58 -17.62 -30.49
C LEU A 113 -6.93 -18.21 -30.06
N ASP A 114 -7.10 -19.53 -30.13
CA ASP A 114 -8.32 -20.22 -29.70
C ASP A 114 -8.40 -20.44 -28.18
N THR A 115 -7.35 -20.08 -27.44
CA THR A 115 -7.31 -20.32 -25.99
C THR A 115 -7.89 -19.12 -25.24
N GLY A 116 -9.02 -19.31 -24.56
CA GLY A 116 -9.62 -18.33 -23.66
C GLY A 116 -8.72 -17.92 -22.48
N PRO A 117 -9.22 -17.10 -21.53
CA PRO A 117 -8.44 -16.67 -20.38
C PRO A 117 -7.81 -17.86 -19.64
N ALA A 118 -6.59 -17.68 -19.10
CA ALA A 118 -5.97 -18.71 -18.29
C ALA A 118 -6.88 -19.09 -17.10
N PRO A 119 -7.01 -20.38 -16.77
CA PRO A 119 -7.94 -20.83 -15.75
C PRO A 119 -7.51 -20.39 -14.34
N TRP A 120 -8.49 -20.21 -13.46
CA TRP A 120 -8.30 -20.03 -12.01
C TRP A 120 -7.27 -18.94 -11.64
N VAL A 121 -6.42 -19.23 -10.65
CA VAL A 121 -5.45 -18.31 -10.04
C VAL A 121 -4.38 -17.87 -11.04
N GLU A 122 -4.06 -18.68 -12.05
CA GLU A 122 -3.11 -18.29 -13.09
C GLU A 122 -3.64 -17.09 -13.88
N GLY A 123 -4.93 -17.10 -14.27
CA GLY A 123 -5.57 -15.96 -14.92
C GLY A 123 -5.60 -14.70 -14.05
N TRP A 124 -5.83 -14.88 -12.74
CA TRP A 124 -5.85 -13.76 -11.80
C TRP A 124 -4.47 -13.18 -11.61
N LEU A 125 -3.46 -14.02 -11.40
CA LEU A 125 -2.07 -13.60 -11.26
C LEU A 125 -1.58 -12.89 -12.53
N THR A 126 -1.84 -13.45 -13.70
CA THR A 126 -1.38 -12.87 -14.97
C THR A 126 -2.01 -11.51 -15.25
N ARG A 127 -3.33 -11.36 -15.04
CA ARG A 127 -4.01 -10.07 -15.21
C ARG A 127 -3.70 -9.08 -14.09
N GLY A 128 -3.60 -9.54 -12.86
CA GLY A 128 -3.28 -8.70 -11.71
C GLY A 128 -1.84 -8.19 -11.78
N GLY A 129 -0.88 -9.08 -12.04
CA GLY A 129 0.53 -8.77 -12.17
C GLY A 129 0.89 -7.90 -13.37
N THR A 130 0.02 -7.82 -14.38
CA THR A 130 0.18 -6.91 -15.53
C THR A 130 -0.63 -5.61 -15.41
N ALA A 131 -1.48 -5.47 -14.39
CA ALA A 131 -2.30 -4.28 -14.21
C ALA A 131 -1.46 -3.07 -13.77
N SER A 132 -1.67 -1.91 -14.41
CA SER A 132 -0.96 -0.67 -14.08
C SER A 132 -1.15 -0.23 -12.62
N VAL A 133 -2.33 -0.47 -12.04
CA VAL A 133 -2.62 -0.12 -10.64
C VAL A 133 -1.75 -0.89 -9.65
N VAL A 134 -1.40 -2.15 -9.94
CA VAL A 134 -0.51 -2.96 -9.10
C VAL A 134 0.92 -2.42 -9.15
N HIS A 135 1.39 -2.01 -10.33
CA HIS A 135 2.71 -1.38 -10.49
C HIS A 135 2.79 -0.03 -9.77
N LEU A 136 1.73 0.79 -9.88
CA LEU A 136 1.63 2.04 -9.13
C LEU A 136 1.67 1.78 -7.62
N MET A 137 0.94 0.78 -7.13
CA MET A 137 0.94 0.42 -5.71
C MET A 137 2.31 -0.10 -5.25
N LEU A 138 3.02 -0.84 -6.11
CA LEU A 138 4.40 -1.27 -5.84
C LEU A 138 5.33 -0.05 -5.71
N ILE A 139 5.28 0.89 -6.65
CA ILE A 139 6.07 2.13 -6.60
C ILE A 139 5.78 2.91 -5.31
N VAL A 140 4.50 3.05 -4.95
CA VAL A 140 4.10 3.71 -3.71
C VAL A 140 4.64 2.97 -2.48
N ALA A 141 4.51 1.64 -2.43
CA ALA A 141 5.03 0.84 -1.32
C ALA A 141 6.55 0.99 -1.16
N VAL A 142 7.29 1.00 -2.27
CA VAL A 142 8.74 1.25 -2.29
C VAL A 142 9.06 2.67 -1.82
N GLY A 143 8.36 3.69 -2.31
CA GLY A 143 8.51 5.07 -1.83
C GLY A 143 8.22 5.22 -0.32
N LEU A 144 7.26 4.46 0.20
CA LEU A 144 6.95 4.39 1.64
C LEU A 144 8.05 3.71 2.47
N LEU A 145 8.96 2.93 1.88
CA LEU A 145 10.12 2.39 2.58
C LEU A 145 11.20 3.45 2.81
N PHE A 146 11.35 4.39 1.88
CA PHE A 146 12.38 5.42 1.92
C PHE A 146 11.95 6.72 2.61
N THR A 147 10.65 6.97 2.73
CA THR A 147 10.13 8.14 3.44
C THR A 147 10.25 7.95 4.96
N ARG A 148 11.40 8.32 5.52
CA ARG A 148 11.54 8.58 6.96
C ARG A 148 10.89 9.93 7.24
N ARG A 149 9.80 9.96 8.01
CA ARG A 149 9.43 11.20 8.72
C ARG A 149 10.54 11.42 9.74
N GLU A 150 11.50 12.29 9.41
CA GLU A 150 12.25 12.95 10.46
C GLU A 150 11.22 13.63 11.36
N PRO A 151 11.20 13.34 12.68
CA PRO A 151 10.64 14.29 13.60
C PRO A 151 11.48 15.55 13.38
N THR A 152 10.92 16.59 12.78
CA THR A 152 11.45 17.94 12.90
C THR A 152 11.42 18.26 14.38
N GLY A 153 12.45 17.81 15.08
CA GLY A 153 12.79 18.14 16.44
C GLY A 153 13.31 19.56 16.43
N VAL A 154 12.43 20.52 16.12
CA VAL A 154 12.56 21.84 16.70
C VAL A 154 12.25 21.63 18.17
N LYS A 155 13.25 21.17 18.94
CA LYS A 155 13.28 21.47 20.38
C LYS A 155 13.11 22.99 20.42
N PRO A 156 12.06 23.54 21.06
CA PRO A 156 12.12 24.93 21.47
C PRO A 156 13.37 24.99 22.33
N THR A 157 14.43 25.63 21.83
CA THR A 157 15.53 26.06 22.67
C THR A 157 14.87 26.87 23.76
N SER A 158 14.77 26.29 24.95
CA SER A 158 14.44 26.98 26.17
C SER A 158 15.54 28.03 26.34
N VAL A 159 15.30 29.20 25.77
CA VAL A 159 16.07 30.40 26.07
C VAL A 159 15.79 30.65 27.54
N LYS A 160 16.74 30.24 28.38
CA LYS A 160 16.76 30.59 29.79
C LYS A 160 16.71 32.12 29.83
N PRO A 161 15.63 32.75 30.35
CA PRO A 161 15.60 34.19 30.43
C PRO A 161 16.81 34.64 31.27
N PRO A 162 17.51 35.73 30.87
CA PRO A 162 18.63 36.23 31.64
C PRO A 162 18.16 36.47 33.08
N SER A 163 18.89 35.90 34.02
CA SER A 163 18.69 36.15 35.45
C SER A 163 18.96 37.62 35.69
N ILE A 164 17.90 38.42 35.69
CA ILE A 164 17.95 39.81 36.14
C ILE A 164 18.22 39.72 37.64
N ALA A 165 19.46 40.03 38.02
CA ALA A 165 19.86 40.19 39.40
C ALA A 165 18.89 41.19 40.06
N ARG A 166 18.22 40.72 41.11
CA ARG A 166 17.34 41.52 41.96
C ARG A 166 18.16 42.69 42.52
N PRO A 167 17.81 43.96 42.28
CA PRO A 167 18.52 45.06 42.93
C PRO A 167 18.31 44.95 44.44
N ALA A 168 19.42 45.10 45.17
CA ALA A 168 19.45 45.07 46.63
C ALA A 168 18.45 46.09 47.19
N LYS A 169 17.60 45.62 48.11
CA LYS A 169 16.68 46.45 48.86
C LYS A 169 17.51 47.42 49.70
N HIS A 170 17.52 48.70 49.35
CA HIS A 170 18.06 49.75 50.23
C HIS A 170 17.17 49.85 51.46
N GLU A 171 17.75 49.50 52.60
CA GLU A 171 17.21 49.74 53.93
C GLU A 171 17.67 51.15 54.34
N PRO A 172 16.76 52.13 54.50
CA PRO A 172 17.16 53.45 54.97
C PRO A 172 17.51 53.36 56.45
N ALA A 173 18.72 53.83 56.78
CA ALA A 173 19.23 53.93 58.13
C ALA A 173 18.32 54.81 58.99
N GLU A 174 17.98 54.28 60.16
CA GLU A 174 17.29 54.92 61.26
C GLU A 174 18.13 56.10 61.77
N GLU A 175 17.78 57.31 61.35
CA GLU A 175 18.37 58.56 61.82
C GLU A 175 17.93 58.81 63.27
N ARG A 176 18.76 58.36 64.23
CA ARG A 176 18.74 58.89 65.59
C ARG A 176 19.08 60.37 65.53
N ARG A 177 18.19 61.23 66.03
CA ARG A 177 18.54 62.59 66.45
C ARG A 177 18.48 62.71 67.99
N PRO A 178 19.37 63.52 68.57
CA PRO A 178 19.49 63.77 70.01
C PRO A 178 18.34 64.61 70.58
#